data_AF-A0AAP9N0N4-F1
#
_entry.id   AF-A0AAP9N0N4-F1
#
_cell.length_a   1.000
_cell.length_b   1.000
_cell.length_c   1.000
_cell.angle_alpha   90.00
_cell.angle_beta   90.00
_cell.angle_gamma   90.00
#
_symmetry.space_group_name_H-M   'P 1'
#
loop_
_entity.id
_entity.type
_entity.pdbx_description
1 polymer ?
#
loop_
_entity_poly.entity_id
_entity_poly.type
_entity_poly.pdbx_seq_one_letter_code
_entity_poly.pdbx_strand_id
1 'polypeptide(L)'
;MTTRKIKLGALTMGCGGPGRHNLWLDPELPADASVNIDWYIDIARQAEAALFDLMFIVDSQYITPGSPSHYLNRLEPLTLLSALAVTTRHIGLVGTLTTSYNEPFNVARRLASLDLISKGRAGWNVVTSGDAGTAGNYGRDEHYDYDTRYARAQEHVAVVQGLWHSYEDGAFPRNRATGQFLDPSRMHALNHKGEHFSVVGPLNIQRSPQGQPVIFQAGDSQQGRELGAATADVIFTHAASIEQGQAFYRDVKDRAARLGRDPEQLLVLPGAEIYVGDTDEHAREIERHYHQQDHSFELALKEFGRNFGWHDFSQYDLDAPFPQESLEHARSSFFTNAKRIADQAREQGFSLRQAVEFGRKLRPGAFVGSAETVAAKMTEWFEARALDGFNIYIGHPGQFRRFTQQVVPLLQERGVYRTAYEGSTLRESLGLAIQ
;
A
#
# COMPACT_ATOMS: atom_id res chain seq x y z
N MET A 1 25.07 -17.99 5.26
CA MET A 1 24.56 -16.60 5.37
C MET A 1 23.68 -16.33 4.17
N THR A 2 22.46 -15.87 4.36
CA THR A 2 21.53 -15.55 3.27
C THR A 2 21.99 -14.30 2.52
N THR A 3 21.98 -14.32 1.19
CA THR A 3 22.26 -13.14 0.35
C THR A 3 21.10 -12.14 0.33
N ARG A 4 19.89 -12.58 0.73
CA ARG A 4 18.69 -11.73 0.80
C ARG A 4 18.76 -10.74 1.96
N LYS A 5 18.14 -9.58 1.78
CA LYS A 5 17.93 -8.54 2.80
C LYS A 5 16.44 -8.21 2.94
N ILE A 6 16.01 -7.99 4.18
CA ILE A 6 14.67 -7.49 4.52
C ILE A 6 14.48 -6.14 3.82
N LYS A 7 13.33 -5.97 3.16
CA LYS A 7 12.89 -4.69 2.59
C LYS A 7 11.97 -3.97 3.57
N LEU A 8 12.13 -2.66 3.76
CA LEU A 8 11.30 -1.88 4.68
C LEU A 8 10.59 -0.73 3.97
N GLY A 9 9.27 -0.71 4.06
CA GLY A 9 8.43 0.42 3.66
C GLY A 9 7.89 1.17 4.86
N ALA A 10 7.85 2.51 4.76
CA ALA A 10 7.26 3.39 5.74
C ALA A 10 5.86 3.78 5.28
N LEU A 11 4.83 3.19 5.89
CA LEU A 11 3.43 3.50 5.59
C LEU A 11 2.90 4.44 6.65
N THR A 12 2.53 5.66 6.27
CA THR A 12 1.98 6.64 7.20
C THR A 12 0.57 7.07 6.82
N MET A 13 -0.24 7.38 7.84
CA MET A 13 -1.62 7.88 7.69
C MET A 13 -1.83 9.15 8.52
N GLY A 14 -0.82 10.02 8.64
CA GLY A 14 -0.96 11.32 9.30
C GLY A 14 -1.63 11.23 10.67
N CYS A 15 -2.75 11.94 10.82
CA CYS A 15 -3.55 12.04 12.02
C CYS A 15 -4.42 10.79 12.35
N GLY A 16 -4.34 9.72 11.56
CA GLY A 16 -5.07 8.47 11.83
C GLY A 16 -5.97 7.97 10.70
N GLY A 17 -5.75 6.73 10.28
CA GLY A 17 -6.55 6.04 9.27
C GLY A 17 -7.57 5.06 9.84
N PRO A 18 -8.16 4.17 9.02
CA PRO A 18 -9.08 3.13 9.48
C PRO A 18 -8.47 2.31 10.62
N GLY A 19 -9.23 2.09 11.70
CA GLY A 19 -8.74 1.46 12.93
C GLY A 19 -7.83 2.32 13.81
N ARG A 20 -7.59 3.60 13.46
CA ARG A 20 -6.70 4.54 14.19
C ARG A 20 -7.30 5.95 14.30
N HIS A 21 -8.58 6.07 14.67
CA HIS A 21 -9.35 7.32 14.64
C HIS A 21 -8.78 8.41 15.52
N ASN A 22 -8.18 7.99 16.64
CA ASN A 22 -7.75 8.82 17.73
C ASN A 22 -6.23 8.98 17.76
N LEU A 23 -5.52 8.58 16.70
CA LEU A 23 -4.07 8.78 16.59
C LEU A 23 -3.66 10.25 16.74
N TRP A 24 -4.49 11.18 16.26
CA TRP A 24 -4.29 12.63 16.42
C TRP A 24 -4.27 13.13 17.88
N LEU A 25 -4.74 12.31 18.84
CA LEU A 25 -4.66 12.62 20.27
C LEU A 25 -3.25 12.38 20.84
N ASP A 26 -2.36 11.74 20.09
CA ASP A 26 -0.96 11.59 20.49
C ASP A 26 -0.28 12.98 20.58
N PRO A 27 0.20 13.40 21.77
CA PRO A 27 0.77 14.73 21.95
C PRO A 27 2.09 14.94 21.20
N GLU A 28 2.77 13.90 20.75
CA GLU A 28 3.96 14.01 19.91
C GLU A 28 3.63 14.20 18.42
N LEU A 29 2.38 13.95 18.01
CA LEU A 29 1.95 14.09 16.64
C LEU A 29 1.35 15.49 16.41
N PRO A 30 1.81 16.24 15.41
CA PRO A 30 1.11 17.46 15.01
C PRO A 30 -0.36 17.15 14.65
N ALA A 31 -1.31 17.89 15.23
CA ALA A 31 -2.73 17.66 15.00
C ALA A 31 -3.15 17.84 13.53
N ASP A 32 -2.32 18.51 12.72
CA ASP A 32 -2.49 18.73 11.29
C ASP A 32 -1.59 17.83 10.42
N ALA A 33 -0.94 16.80 10.99
CA ALA A 33 0.02 15.92 10.31
C ALA A 33 -0.44 15.42 8.93
N SER A 34 -1.73 15.10 8.76
CA SER A 34 -2.29 14.62 7.48
C SER A 34 -2.18 15.60 6.31
N VAL A 35 -2.05 16.91 6.58
CA VAL A 35 -1.91 17.97 5.57
C VAL A 35 -0.66 18.84 5.77
N ASN A 36 0.23 18.42 6.67
CA ASN A 36 1.44 19.15 7.01
C ASN A 36 2.64 18.60 6.23
N ILE A 37 3.07 19.32 5.19
CA ILE A 37 4.18 18.88 4.33
C ILE A 37 5.52 18.75 5.09
N ASP A 38 5.78 19.63 6.06
CA ASP A 38 7.03 19.60 6.82
C ASP A 38 7.12 18.35 7.69
N TRP A 39 5.98 17.90 8.23
CA TRP A 39 5.90 16.61 8.93
C TRP A 39 6.19 15.43 7.99
N TYR A 40 5.61 15.40 6.79
CA TYR A 40 5.92 14.35 5.82
C TYR A 40 7.41 14.36 5.40
N ILE A 41 8.01 15.54 5.22
CA ILE A 41 9.45 15.68 4.92
C ILE A 41 10.30 15.10 6.06
N ASP A 42 9.95 15.40 7.31
CA ASP A 42 10.66 14.89 8.48
C ASP A 42 10.58 13.36 8.59
N ILE A 43 9.37 12.79 8.46
CA ILE A 43 9.18 11.33 8.46
C ILE A 43 9.95 10.66 7.31
N ALA A 44 9.91 11.23 6.10
CA ALA A 44 10.63 10.70 4.96
C ALA A 44 12.16 10.68 5.19
N ARG A 45 12.71 11.73 5.82
CA ARG A 45 14.14 11.83 6.16
C ARG A 45 14.53 10.85 7.27
N GLN A 46 13.70 10.69 8.29
CA GLN A 46 13.92 9.70 9.34
C GLN A 46 13.92 8.27 8.77
N ALA A 47 12.95 7.94 7.91
CA ALA A 47 12.90 6.65 7.21
C ALA A 47 14.12 6.45 6.30
N GLU A 48 14.50 7.47 5.53
CA GLU A 48 15.66 7.41 4.64
C GLU A 48 16.98 7.21 5.41
N ALA A 49 17.14 7.87 6.55
CA ALA A 49 18.30 7.70 7.45
C ALA A 49 18.35 6.30 8.08
N ALA A 50 17.19 5.68 8.33
CA ALA A 50 17.05 4.29 8.74
C ALA A 50 17.09 3.29 7.56
N LEU A 51 17.48 3.76 6.37
CA LEU A 51 17.69 2.98 5.15
C LEU A 51 16.45 2.28 4.59
N PHE A 52 15.25 2.81 4.87
CA PHE A 52 14.00 2.28 4.33
C PHE A 52 14.01 2.30 2.80
N ASP A 53 13.46 1.25 2.20
CA ASP A 53 13.33 1.12 0.75
C ASP A 53 12.36 2.12 0.15
N LEU A 54 11.27 2.42 0.85
CA LEU A 54 10.18 3.23 0.32
C LEU A 54 9.39 3.95 1.40
N MET A 55 8.78 5.05 1.01
CA MET A 55 7.64 5.67 1.68
C MET A 55 6.38 5.35 0.88
N PHE A 56 5.34 4.91 1.59
CA PHE A 56 4.09 4.45 1.01
C PHE A 56 2.93 5.37 1.41
N ILE A 57 2.29 5.98 0.42
CA ILE A 57 1.12 6.84 0.61
C ILE A 57 -0.13 6.11 0.12
N VAL A 58 -0.94 5.64 1.08
CA VAL A 58 -2.30 5.10 0.83
C VAL A 58 -3.21 6.19 0.31
N ASP A 59 -4.24 5.85 -0.48
CA ASP A 59 -5.25 6.82 -0.96
C ASP A 59 -6.69 6.29 -0.90
N SER A 60 -7.61 7.23 -0.73
CA SER A 60 -9.05 7.02 -0.70
C SER A 60 -9.74 8.28 -1.20
N GLN A 61 -10.82 8.13 -1.95
CA GLN A 61 -11.43 9.25 -2.69
C GLN A 61 -12.91 9.43 -2.34
N TYR A 62 -13.29 8.99 -1.15
CA TYR A 62 -14.64 9.13 -0.60
C TYR A 62 -14.58 9.27 0.90
N ILE A 63 -15.43 10.14 1.46
CA ILE A 63 -15.53 10.39 2.90
C ILE A 63 -16.98 10.56 3.32
N THR A 64 -17.22 10.29 4.59
CA THR A 64 -18.43 10.63 5.33
C THR A 64 -18.02 11.37 6.61
N PRO A 65 -18.95 12.01 7.34
CA PRO A 65 -18.62 12.61 8.65
C PRO A 65 -18.05 11.63 9.68
N GLY A 66 -18.23 10.33 9.47
CA GLY A 66 -17.67 9.27 10.33
C GLY A 66 -16.34 8.68 9.83
N SER A 67 -15.76 9.21 8.75
CA SER A 67 -14.48 8.74 8.25
C SER A 67 -13.32 9.06 9.22
N PRO A 68 -12.24 8.27 9.22
CA PRO A 68 -11.05 8.54 10.02
C PRO A 68 -10.45 9.92 9.72
N SER A 69 -9.81 10.52 10.73
CA SER A 69 -9.25 11.88 10.69
C SER A 69 -8.36 12.15 9.47
N HIS A 70 -7.51 11.19 9.08
CA HIS A 70 -6.67 11.30 7.89
C HIS A 70 -7.46 11.26 6.59
N TYR A 71 -8.55 10.50 6.52
CA TYR A 71 -9.35 10.41 5.30
C TYR A 71 -10.16 11.70 5.11
N LEU A 72 -10.64 12.30 6.19
CA LEU A 72 -11.35 13.58 6.18
C LEU A 72 -10.54 14.72 5.57
N ASN A 73 -9.21 14.76 5.82
CA ASN A 73 -8.34 15.83 5.32
C ASN A 73 -6.92 15.33 5.11
N ARG A 74 -6.48 15.25 3.84
CA ARG A 74 -5.20 14.65 3.41
C ARG A 74 -4.70 15.27 2.12
N LEU A 75 -3.38 15.21 1.90
CA LEU A 75 -2.76 15.58 0.62
C LEU A 75 -2.97 14.49 -0.44
N GLU A 76 -3.01 14.90 -1.72
CA GLU A 76 -3.06 13.97 -2.85
C GLU A 76 -1.69 13.29 -3.03
N PRO A 77 -1.62 11.97 -3.30
CA PRO A 77 -0.36 11.23 -3.27
C PRO A 77 0.73 11.74 -4.21
N LEU A 78 0.44 12.03 -5.48
CA LEU A 78 1.50 12.38 -6.43
C LEU A 78 2.05 13.79 -6.23
N THR A 79 1.22 14.75 -5.83
CA THR A 79 1.65 16.09 -5.45
C THR A 79 2.51 16.07 -4.18
N LEU A 80 2.10 15.30 -3.15
CA LEU A 80 2.90 15.07 -1.95
C LEU A 80 4.23 14.39 -2.29
N LEU A 81 4.21 13.26 -3.01
CA LEU A 81 5.43 12.53 -3.36
C LEU A 81 6.36 13.35 -4.25
N SER A 82 5.84 14.24 -5.10
CA SER A 82 6.68 15.17 -5.88
C SER A 82 7.42 16.17 -5.00
N ALA A 83 6.78 16.66 -3.92
CA ALA A 83 7.44 17.51 -2.92
C ALA A 83 8.52 16.72 -2.15
N LEU A 84 8.24 15.47 -1.77
CA LEU A 84 9.20 14.61 -1.08
C LEU A 84 10.37 14.18 -1.97
N ALA A 85 10.16 14.08 -3.28
CA ALA A 85 11.20 13.71 -4.24
C ALA A 85 12.39 14.66 -4.22
N VAL A 86 12.15 15.96 -3.99
CA VAL A 86 13.21 16.97 -3.97
C VAL A 86 13.84 17.18 -2.59
N THR A 87 13.31 16.53 -1.54
CA THR A 87 13.81 16.63 -0.17
C THR A 87 14.49 15.36 0.34
N THR A 88 14.51 14.30 -0.48
CA THR A 88 15.09 12.97 -0.23
C THR A 88 16.00 12.54 -1.39
N ARG A 89 16.82 11.50 -1.20
CA ARG A 89 17.83 11.08 -2.20
C ARG A 89 17.71 9.64 -2.69
N HIS A 90 17.30 8.72 -1.83
CA HIS A 90 17.33 7.27 -2.06
C HIS A 90 15.98 6.60 -1.83
N ILE A 91 15.20 7.05 -0.85
CA ILE A 91 13.95 6.38 -0.48
C ILE A 91 12.95 6.39 -1.66
N GLY A 92 12.32 5.24 -1.92
CA GLY A 92 11.24 5.09 -2.89
C GLY A 92 10.01 5.93 -2.54
N LEU A 93 9.25 6.30 -3.57
CA LEU A 93 8.10 7.19 -3.47
C LEU A 93 6.89 6.49 -4.08
N VAL A 94 6.15 5.77 -3.25
CA VAL A 94 5.07 4.87 -3.70
C VAL A 94 3.72 5.48 -3.38
N GLY A 95 2.96 5.80 -4.43
CA GLY A 95 1.64 6.41 -4.31
C GLY A 95 0.53 5.45 -4.74
N THR A 96 -0.59 5.47 -4.02
CA THR A 96 -1.81 4.76 -4.42
C THR A 96 -2.57 5.54 -5.46
N LEU A 97 -2.89 4.91 -6.60
CA LEU A 97 -3.78 5.47 -7.62
C LEU A 97 -4.75 4.42 -8.13
N THR A 98 -6.01 4.80 -8.24
CA THR A 98 -7.07 3.93 -8.74
C THR A 98 -7.11 3.85 -10.26
N THR A 99 -7.28 2.64 -10.78
CA THR A 99 -7.53 2.35 -12.20
C THR A 99 -8.99 2.59 -12.61
N SER A 100 -9.91 2.62 -11.64
CA SER A 100 -11.35 2.75 -11.91
C SER A 100 -11.75 4.14 -12.40
N TYR A 101 -11.11 5.16 -11.86
CA TYR A 101 -11.51 6.56 -12.04
C TYR A 101 -10.42 7.46 -12.64
N ASN A 102 -9.37 6.85 -13.19
CA ASN A 102 -8.37 7.56 -13.95
C ASN A 102 -8.31 7.04 -15.37
N GLU A 103 -8.00 7.96 -16.29
CA GLU A 103 -7.57 7.60 -17.63
C GLU A 103 -6.11 7.13 -17.61
N PRO A 104 -5.77 6.01 -18.28
CA PRO A 104 -4.42 5.43 -18.22
C PRO A 104 -3.35 6.37 -18.77
N PHE A 105 -3.68 7.19 -19.77
CA PHE A 105 -2.73 8.19 -20.28
C PHE A 105 -2.36 9.25 -19.22
N ASN A 106 -3.30 9.66 -18.37
CA ASN A 106 -3.02 10.60 -17.29
C ASN A 106 -2.16 9.96 -16.19
N VAL A 107 -2.47 8.71 -15.82
CA VAL A 107 -1.68 7.94 -14.84
C VAL A 107 -0.25 7.77 -15.33
N ALA A 108 -0.06 7.32 -16.58
CA ALA A 108 1.24 7.12 -17.18
C ALA A 108 2.09 8.40 -17.15
N ARG A 109 1.50 9.55 -17.51
CA ARG A 109 2.20 10.85 -17.50
C ARG A 109 2.60 11.30 -16.10
N ARG A 110 1.67 11.25 -15.15
CA ARG A 110 1.93 11.76 -13.78
C ARG A 110 2.97 10.91 -13.06
N LEU A 111 2.89 9.58 -13.18
CA LEU A 111 3.87 8.67 -12.60
C LEU A 111 5.25 8.79 -13.27
N ALA A 112 5.33 8.84 -14.61
CA ALA A 112 6.60 9.04 -15.29
C ALA A 112 7.25 10.40 -14.94
N SER A 113 6.43 11.43 -14.69
CA SER A 113 6.92 12.72 -14.22
C SER A 113 7.52 12.61 -12.83
N LEU A 114 6.82 12.00 -11.88
CA LEU A 114 7.36 11.73 -10.54
C LEU A 114 8.65 10.90 -10.65
N ASP A 115 8.68 9.93 -11.55
CA ASP A 115 9.82 9.04 -11.71
C ASP A 115 11.07 9.77 -12.24
N LEU A 116 10.91 10.68 -13.21
CA LEU A 116 12.01 11.52 -13.66
C LEU A 116 12.44 12.55 -12.62
N ILE A 117 11.51 13.20 -11.91
CA ILE A 117 11.81 14.17 -10.84
C ILE A 117 12.62 13.49 -9.73
N SER A 118 12.20 12.29 -9.35
CA SER A 118 12.82 11.52 -8.28
C SER A 118 14.07 10.74 -8.71
N LYS A 119 14.40 10.74 -10.02
CA LYS A 119 15.53 10.01 -10.63
C LYS A 119 15.40 8.48 -10.55
N GLY A 120 14.20 7.96 -10.80
CA GLY A 120 13.91 6.54 -10.84
C GLY A 120 13.52 5.98 -9.48
N ARG A 121 12.76 6.73 -8.67
CA ARG A 121 12.31 6.28 -7.34
C ARG A 121 10.79 6.16 -7.22
N ALA A 122 10.03 6.36 -8.30
CA ALA A 122 8.57 6.26 -8.23
C ALA A 122 8.09 4.82 -8.13
N GLY A 123 6.99 4.62 -7.41
CA GLY A 123 6.19 3.40 -7.47
C GLY A 123 4.70 3.71 -7.50
N TRP A 124 3.93 2.79 -8.06
CA TRP A 124 2.49 2.88 -8.19
C TRP A 124 1.83 1.70 -7.48
N ASN A 125 1.09 1.99 -6.41
CA ASN A 125 0.15 1.03 -5.85
C ASN A 125 -1.17 1.04 -6.64
N VAL A 126 -1.37 -0.04 -7.40
CA VAL A 126 -2.54 -0.28 -8.24
C VAL A 126 -3.71 -0.68 -7.36
N VAL A 127 -4.74 0.16 -7.32
CA VAL A 127 -6.01 -0.16 -6.67
C VAL A 127 -7.16 -0.09 -7.66
N THR A 128 -8.22 -0.83 -7.39
CA THR A 128 -9.45 -0.84 -8.20
C THR A 128 -10.55 0.01 -7.58
N SER A 129 -10.25 0.72 -6.49
CA SER A 129 -11.22 1.31 -5.55
C SER A 129 -12.10 0.25 -4.86
N GLY A 130 -12.49 0.54 -3.62
CA GLY A 130 -13.34 -0.35 -2.82
C GLY A 130 -14.50 0.38 -2.16
N ASP A 131 -14.31 1.64 -1.76
CA ASP A 131 -15.38 2.46 -1.20
C ASP A 131 -16.41 2.83 -2.27
N ALA A 132 -17.61 2.24 -2.21
CA ALA A 132 -18.67 2.38 -3.21
C ALA A 132 -19.06 3.85 -3.48
N GLY A 133 -19.05 4.70 -2.44
CA GLY A 133 -19.38 6.12 -2.58
C GLY A 133 -18.43 6.91 -3.47
N THR A 134 -17.24 6.37 -3.78
CA THR A 134 -16.28 7.01 -4.70
C THR A 134 -16.91 7.30 -6.06
N ALA A 135 -17.86 6.46 -6.54
CA ALA A 135 -18.53 6.64 -7.82
C ALA A 135 -19.18 8.03 -7.97
N GLY A 136 -19.83 8.51 -6.91
CA GLY A 136 -20.51 9.81 -6.91
C GLY A 136 -19.56 10.99 -7.12
N ASN A 137 -18.30 10.88 -6.66
CA ASN A 137 -17.27 11.91 -6.87
C ASN A 137 -16.74 11.96 -8.31
N TYR A 138 -17.07 10.94 -9.13
CA TYR A 138 -16.68 10.84 -10.53
C TYR A 138 -17.87 10.87 -11.49
N GLY A 139 -19.02 11.39 -11.03
CA GLY A 139 -20.21 11.56 -11.86
C GLY A 139 -20.85 10.23 -12.29
N ARG A 140 -20.71 9.18 -11.46
CA ARG A 140 -21.37 7.88 -11.68
C ARG A 140 -22.29 7.57 -10.50
N ASP A 141 -23.46 7.02 -10.80
CA ASP A 141 -24.41 6.60 -9.76
C ASP A 141 -23.91 5.38 -8.98
N GLU A 142 -23.23 4.45 -9.67
CA GLU A 142 -22.78 3.19 -9.09
C GLU A 142 -21.28 2.95 -9.33
N HIS A 143 -20.67 2.21 -8.41
CA HIS A 143 -19.31 1.70 -8.60
C HIS A 143 -19.30 0.55 -9.62
N TYR A 144 -18.18 0.30 -10.28
CA TYR A 144 -18.03 -0.88 -11.13
C TYR A 144 -18.20 -2.15 -10.30
N ASP A 145 -18.85 -3.16 -10.89
CA ASP A 145 -18.90 -4.49 -10.29
C ASP A 145 -17.48 -5.08 -10.15
N TYR A 146 -17.40 -6.15 -9.37
CA TYR A 146 -16.14 -6.77 -9.00
C TYR A 146 -15.35 -7.25 -10.23
N ASP A 147 -15.99 -7.94 -11.17
CA ASP A 147 -15.28 -8.53 -12.31
C ASP A 147 -14.84 -7.45 -13.29
N THR A 148 -15.74 -6.50 -13.60
CA THR A 148 -15.45 -5.37 -14.49
C THR A 148 -14.28 -4.53 -13.98
N ARG A 149 -14.20 -4.23 -12.67
CA ARG A 149 -13.09 -3.40 -12.16
C ARG A 149 -11.74 -4.10 -12.23
N TYR A 150 -11.66 -5.42 -12.05
CA TYR A 150 -10.41 -6.15 -12.20
C TYR A 150 -10.01 -6.32 -13.67
N ALA A 151 -10.96 -6.58 -14.58
CA ALA A 151 -10.71 -6.60 -16.02
C ALA A 151 -10.20 -5.23 -16.52
N ARG A 152 -10.87 -4.13 -16.13
CA ARG A 152 -10.39 -2.76 -16.38
C ARG A 152 -9.00 -2.53 -15.82
N ALA A 153 -8.72 -2.96 -14.59
CA ALA A 153 -7.41 -2.75 -13.97
C ALA A 153 -6.28 -3.44 -14.73
N GLN A 154 -6.51 -4.67 -15.19
CA GLN A 154 -5.54 -5.41 -16.00
C GLN A 154 -5.23 -4.69 -17.30
N GLU A 155 -6.27 -4.26 -18.05
CA GLU A 155 -6.08 -3.51 -19.30
C GLU A 155 -5.43 -2.14 -19.03
N HIS A 156 -5.83 -1.44 -17.97
CA HIS A 156 -5.29 -0.14 -17.60
C HIS A 156 -3.79 -0.22 -17.29
N VAL A 157 -3.34 -1.21 -16.51
CA VAL A 157 -1.92 -1.41 -16.20
C VAL A 157 -1.13 -1.69 -17.48
N ALA A 158 -1.65 -2.56 -18.37
CA ALA A 158 -1.02 -2.87 -19.65
C ALA A 158 -0.86 -1.62 -20.55
N VAL A 159 -1.90 -0.77 -20.63
CA VAL A 159 -1.82 0.50 -21.37
C VAL A 159 -0.78 1.44 -20.78
N VAL A 160 -0.72 1.57 -19.45
CA VAL A 160 0.26 2.43 -18.77
C VAL A 160 1.69 1.96 -19.03
N GLN A 161 1.96 0.66 -18.86
CA GLN A 161 3.30 0.09 -19.11
C GLN A 161 3.68 0.20 -20.59
N GLY A 162 2.73 -0.04 -21.51
CA GLY A 162 2.94 0.17 -22.94
C GLY A 162 3.28 1.63 -23.28
N LEU A 163 2.60 2.60 -22.66
CA LEU A 163 2.91 4.02 -22.82
C LEU A 163 4.32 4.38 -22.30
N TRP A 164 4.78 3.78 -21.20
CA TRP A 164 6.15 4.02 -20.73
C TRP A 164 7.24 3.51 -21.68
N HIS A 165 6.91 2.63 -22.63
CA HIS A 165 7.80 2.22 -23.72
C HIS A 165 7.71 3.08 -24.99
N SER A 166 7.03 4.23 -24.96
CA SER A 166 6.88 5.09 -26.15
C SER A 166 8.21 5.65 -26.69
N TYR A 167 9.26 5.68 -25.87
CA TYR A 167 10.59 6.12 -26.26
C TYR A 167 11.64 5.07 -25.90
N GLU A 168 12.47 4.68 -26.85
CA GLU A 168 13.64 3.85 -26.58
C GLU A 168 14.74 4.65 -25.88
N ASP A 169 15.68 3.93 -25.25
CA ASP A 169 16.87 4.55 -24.69
C ASP A 169 17.65 5.29 -25.78
N GLY A 170 18.08 6.52 -25.48
CA GLY A 170 18.76 7.37 -26.46
C GLY A 170 17.86 8.02 -27.52
N ALA A 171 16.52 7.92 -27.42
CA ALA A 171 15.59 8.61 -28.32
C ALA A 171 15.82 10.14 -28.38
N PHE A 172 16.40 10.74 -27.34
CA PHE A 172 16.70 12.18 -27.28
C PHE A 172 18.21 12.45 -27.31
N PRO A 173 18.88 12.38 -28.48
CA PRO A 173 20.31 12.65 -28.57
C PRO A 173 20.67 14.12 -28.25
N ARG A 174 19.71 15.05 -28.42
CA ARG A 174 19.88 16.50 -28.15
C ARG A 174 21.16 17.07 -28.77
N ASN A 175 21.47 16.64 -29.99
CA ASN A 175 22.69 16.98 -30.70
C ASN A 175 22.62 18.43 -31.20
N ARG A 176 23.34 19.33 -30.53
CA ARG A 176 23.40 20.76 -30.89
C ARG A 176 24.12 21.03 -32.20
N ALA A 177 25.06 20.18 -32.62
CA ALA A 177 25.82 20.38 -33.85
C ALA A 177 24.96 20.08 -35.10
N THR A 178 24.07 19.08 -35.02
CA THR A 178 23.17 18.70 -36.12
C THR A 178 21.77 19.30 -35.98
N GLY A 179 21.43 19.89 -34.83
CA GLY A 179 20.07 20.36 -34.53
C GLY A 179 19.08 19.24 -34.19
N GLN A 180 19.53 18.00 -34.07
CA GLN A 180 18.66 16.84 -33.81
C GLN A 180 18.29 16.74 -32.33
N PHE A 181 17.03 17.02 -31.99
CA PHE A 181 16.50 16.87 -30.64
C PHE A 181 16.07 15.44 -30.31
N LEU A 182 15.38 14.80 -31.27
CA LEU A 182 14.75 13.47 -31.17
C LEU A 182 15.19 12.62 -32.38
N ASP A 183 15.44 11.33 -32.13
CA ASP A 183 15.49 10.29 -33.15
C ASP A 183 14.07 9.72 -33.34
N PRO A 184 13.38 10.04 -34.45
CA PRO A 184 11.99 9.60 -34.66
C PRO A 184 11.87 8.09 -34.85
N SER A 185 12.95 7.38 -35.19
CA SER A 185 12.93 5.91 -35.32
C SER A 185 12.81 5.20 -33.97
N ARG A 186 13.08 5.93 -32.88
CA ARG A 186 13.04 5.47 -31.48
C ARG A 186 11.80 5.94 -30.72
N MET A 187 10.79 6.44 -31.43
CA MET A 187 9.53 6.93 -30.87
C MET A 187 8.37 6.09 -31.42
N HIS A 188 7.62 5.47 -30.52
CA HIS A 188 6.61 4.46 -30.85
C HIS A 188 5.25 4.83 -30.28
N ALA A 189 4.24 4.92 -31.15
CA ALA A 189 2.85 5.01 -30.72
C ALA A 189 2.40 3.67 -30.12
N LEU A 190 1.50 3.72 -29.13
CA LEU A 190 0.97 2.51 -28.49
C LEU A 190 -0.11 1.85 -29.38
N ASN A 191 -1.01 2.65 -29.95
CA ASN A 191 -2.13 2.19 -30.77
C ASN A 191 -3.00 1.08 -30.13
N HIS A 192 -3.17 1.13 -28.81
CA HIS A 192 -3.97 0.16 -28.06
C HIS A 192 -5.45 0.32 -28.36
N LYS A 193 -6.14 -0.80 -28.63
CA LYS A 193 -7.60 -0.90 -28.77
C LYS A 193 -8.07 -2.17 -28.06
N GLY A 194 -8.45 -2.04 -26.81
CA GLY A 194 -8.99 -3.12 -26.00
C GLY A 194 -10.48 -2.98 -25.75
N GLU A 195 -10.99 -3.74 -24.79
CA GLU A 195 -12.39 -3.75 -24.40
C GLU A 195 -12.77 -2.46 -23.67
N HIS A 196 -11.86 -1.97 -22.82
CA HIS A 196 -12.13 -0.86 -21.92
C HIS A 196 -11.48 0.46 -22.33
N PHE A 197 -10.38 0.40 -23.09
CA PHE A 197 -9.60 1.58 -23.47
C PHE A 197 -9.18 1.55 -24.94
N SER A 198 -9.14 2.74 -25.55
CA SER A 198 -8.56 2.97 -26.87
C SER A 198 -7.60 4.15 -26.78
N VAL A 199 -6.29 3.88 -26.85
CA VAL A 199 -5.23 4.87 -26.58
C VAL A 199 -4.19 4.86 -27.70
N VAL A 200 -4.05 6.00 -28.37
CA VAL A 200 -3.13 6.16 -29.51
C VAL A 200 -1.67 6.22 -29.05
N GLY A 201 -1.36 7.02 -28.03
CA GLY A 201 0.02 7.39 -27.72
C GLY A 201 0.65 8.21 -28.87
N PRO A 202 1.99 8.34 -28.91
CA PRO A 202 2.95 7.99 -27.86
C PRO A 202 2.72 8.82 -26.60
N LEU A 203 3.30 8.37 -25.49
CA LEU A 203 3.46 9.18 -24.29
C LEU A 203 4.37 10.38 -24.61
N ASN A 204 4.22 11.50 -23.88
CA ASN A 204 4.99 12.72 -24.11
C ASN A 204 6.08 12.96 -23.05
N ILE A 205 6.63 11.89 -22.49
CA ILE A 205 7.71 11.92 -21.49
C ILE A 205 8.60 10.69 -21.62
N GLN A 206 9.92 10.86 -21.49
CA GLN A 206 10.91 9.79 -21.62
C GLN A 206 10.94 8.88 -20.36
N ARG A 207 11.59 7.71 -20.48
CA ARG A 207 11.83 6.78 -19.37
C ARG A 207 12.82 7.34 -18.35
N SER A 208 12.70 6.87 -17.11
CA SER A 208 13.65 7.17 -16.02
C SER A 208 14.82 6.17 -16.00
N PRO A 209 15.85 6.37 -15.15
CA PRO A 209 16.93 5.39 -14.97
C PRO A 209 16.47 4.00 -14.51
N GLN A 210 15.29 3.88 -13.88
CA GLN A 210 14.73 2.59 -13.51
C GLN A 210 13.82 1.97 -14.59
N GLY A 211 13.77 2.58 -15.78
CA GLY A 211 12.94 2.15 -16.89
C GLY A 211 11.47 2.51 -16.69
N GLN A 212 10.82 1.89 -15.70
CA GLN A 212 9.43 2.13 -15.32
C GLN A 212 9.25 2.19 -13.80
N PRO A 213 8.29 2.99 -13.29
CA PRO A 213 7.88 2.95 -11.90
C PRO A 213 7.60 1.52 -11.42
N VAL A 214 7.93 1.23 -10.16
CA VAL A 214 7.69 -0.08 -9.55
C VAL A 214 6.19 -0.29 -9.31
N ILE A 215 5.64 -1.43 -9.72
CA ILE A 215 4.23 -1.75 -9.57
C ILE A 215 3.98 -2.47 -8.24
N PHE A 216 3.21 -1.84 -7.37
CA PHE A 216 2.70 -2.39 -6.13
C PHE A 216 1.24 -2.80 -6.28
N GLN A 217 0.81 -3.83 -5.56
CA GLN A 217 -0.59 -4.26 -5.56
C GLN A 217 -0.98 -4.85 -4.19
N ALA A 218 -2.25 -4.71 -3.81
CA ALA A 218 -2.76 -5.04 -2.47
C ALA A 218 -3.94 -6.02 -2.46
N GLY A 219 -4.07 -6.87 -3.48
CA GLY A 219 -5.22 -7.76 -3.67
C GLY A 219 -4.99 -9.14 -3.07
N ASP A 220 -5.69 -9.43 -1.97
CA ASP A 220 -5.64 -10.75 -1.31
C ASP A 220 -6.68 -11.75 -1.86
N SER A 221 -7.68 -11.27 -2.63
CA SER A 221 -8.65 -12.14 -3.32
C SER A 221 -7.99 -12.96 -4.44
N GLN A 222 -8.66 -14.00 -4.92
CA GLN A 222 -8.14 -14.81 -6.02
C GLN A 222 -7.80 -13.96 -7.27
N GLN A 223 -8.73 -13.11 -7.71
CA GLN A 223 -8.52 -12.18 -8.83
C GLN A 223 -7.42 -11.16 -8.51
N GLY A 224 -7.36 -10.69 -7.25
CA GLY A 224 -6.30 -9.81 -6.77
C GLY A 224 -4.92 -10.44 -6.88
N ARG A 225 -4.77 -11.69 -6.48
CA ARG A 225 -3.51 -12.45 -6.58
C ARG A 225 -3.16 -12.82 -8.02
N GLU A 226 -4.15 -13.07 -8.87
CA GLU A 226 -3.94 -13.29 -10.31
C GLU A 226 -3.39 -12.03 -10.99
N LEU A 227 -4.02 -10.88 -10.76
CA LEU A 227 -3.53 -9.60 -11.24
C LEU A 227 -2.13 -9.30 -10.68
N GLY A 228 -1.94 -9.43 -9.36
CA GLY A 228 -0.66 -9.18 -8.72
C GLY A 228 0.46 -10.09 -9.24
N ALA A 229 0.19 -11.38 -9.42
CA ALA A 229 1.16 -12.31 -10.01
C ALA A 229 1.48 -12.00 -11.47
N ALA A 230 0.54 -11.43 -12.24
CA ALA A 230 0.77 -11.05 -13.63
C ALA A 230 1.57 -9.75 -13.77
N THR A 231 1.33 -8.75 -12.91
CA THR A 231 1.83 -7.38 -13.17
C THR A 231 2.65 -6.76 -12.04
N ALA A 232 2.51 -7.20 -10.79
CA ALA A 232 3.14 -6.52 -9.67
C ALA A 232 4.61 -6.91 -9.54
N ASP A 233 5.46 -5.93 -9.22
CA ASP A 233 6.81 -6.15 -8.72
C ASP A 233 6.80 -6.40 -7.20
N VAL A 234 5.81 -5.85 -6.49
CA VAL A 234 5.59 -6.03 -5.05
C VAL A 234 4.12 -6.25 -4.74
N ILE A 235 3.80 -7.25 -3.93
CA ILE A 235 2.44 -7.55 -3.48
C ILE A 235 2.33 -7.52 -1.96
N PHE A 236 1.20 -7.01 -1.46
CA PHE A 236 0.88 -6.97 -0.04
C PHE A 236 -0.05 -8.11 0.35
N THR A 237 0.05 -8.54 1.61
CA THR A 237 -0.83 -9.54 2.21
C THR A 237 -1.14 -9.16 3.66
N HIS A 238 -2.21 -9.73 4.20
CA HIS A 238 -2.62 -9.58 5.60
C HIS A 238 -2.40 -10.87 6.40
N ALA A 239 -1.44 -11.70 5.98
CA ALA A 239 -1.10 -12.94 6.68
C ALA A 239 -0.81 -12.70 8.17
N ALA A 240 -1.51 -13.41 9.04
CA ALA A 240 -1.43 -13.23 10.50
C ALA A 240 -0.47 -14.21 11.19
N SER A 241 0.08 -15.18 10.47
CA SER A 241 1.07 -16.14 10.98
C SER A 241 2.10 -16.50 9.90
N ILE A 242 3.21 -17.12 10.32
CA ILE A 242 4.26 -17.61 9.41
C ILE A 242 3.66 -18.61 8.42
N GLU A 243 2.80 -19.52 8.87
CA GLU A 243 2.19 -20.55 8.03
C GLU A 243 1.29 -19.93 6.95
N GLN A 244 0.48 -18.94 7.33
CA GLN A 244 -0.33 -18.18 6.39
C GLN A 244 0.53 -17.38 5.41
N GLY A 245 1.60 -16.75 5.90
CA GLY A 245 2.55 -16.00 5.08
C GLY A 245 3.24 -16.89 4.05
N GLN A 246 3.74 -18.05 4.48
CA GLN A 246 4.33 -19.05 3.60
C GLN A 246 3.33 -19.60 2.56
N ALA A 247 2.07 -19.83 2.96
CA ALA A 247 1.04 -20.28 2.03
C ALA A 247 0.77 -19.24 0.95
N PHE A 248 0.63 -17.97 1.32
CA PHE A 248 0.48 -16.86 0.39
C PHE A 248 1.72 -16.70 -0.50
N TYR A 249 2.92 -16.73 0.10
CA TYR A 249 4.20 -16.60 -0.59
C TYR A 249 4.34 -17.65 -1.70
N ARG A 250 4.08 -18.93 -1.39
CA ARG A 250 4.10 -20.01 -2.39
C ARG A 250 3.06 -19.79 -3.49
N ASP A 251 1.82 -19.48 -3.14
CA ASP A 251 0.72 -19.28 -4.11
C ASP A 251 1.06 -18.20 -5.14
N VAL A 252 1.51 -17.01 -4.71
CA VAL A 252 1.79 -15.90 -5.64
C VAL A 252 3.05 -16.14 -6.47
N LYS A 253 4.07 -16.79 -5.89
CA LYS A 253 5.31 -17.17 -6.61
C LYS A 253 5.04 -18.24 -7.67
N ASP A 254 4.22 -19.24 -7.35
CA ASP A 254 3.79 -20.28 -8.30
C ASP A 254 2.90 -19.72 -9.41
N ARG A 255 2.05 -18.73 -9.12
CA ARG A 255 1.31 -17.99 -10.14
C ARG A 255 2.24 -17.22 -11.07
N ALA A 256 3.20 -16.47 -10.53
CA ALA A 256 4.18 -15.73 -11.33
C ALA A 256 5.00 -16.67 -12.24
N ALA A 257 5.47 -17.79 -11.72
CA ALA A 257 6.21 -18.81 -12.48
C ALA A 257 5.38 -19.36 -13.65
N ARG A 258 4.11 -19.69 -13.43
CA ARG A 258 3.20 -20.19 -14.48
C ARG A 258 2.95 -19.17 -15.59
N LEU A 259 3.08 -17.88 -15.28
CA LEU A 259 2.98 -16.78 -16.24
C LEU A 259 4.33 -16.44 -16.90
N GLY A 260 5.38 -17.24 -16.67
CA GLY A 260 6.70 -17.05 -17.27
C GLY A 260 7.54 -15.94 -16.63
N ARG A 261 7.13 -15.43 -15.46
CA ARG A 261 7.90 -14.44 -14.70
C ARG A 261 8.88 -15.14 -13.75
N ASP A 262 10.02 -14.52 -13.49
CA ASP A 262 10.91 -14.93 -12.41
C ASP A 262 10.22 -14.68 -11.05
N PRO A 263 9.94 -15.71 -10.24
CA PRO A 263 9.29 -15.53 -8.95
C PRO A 263 10.09 -14.65 -7.99
N GLU A 264 11.42 -14.61 -8.08
CA GLU A 264 12.23 -13.74 -7.21
C GLU A 264 12.07 -12.25 -7.56
N GLN A 265 11.46 -11.92 -8.71
CA GLN A 265 11.10 -10.56 -9.13
C GLN A 265 9.68 -10.12 -8.70
N LEU A 266 9.03 -10.90 -7.82
CA LEU A 266 7.76 -10.55 -7.17
C LEU A 266 7.96 -10.58 -5.64
N LEU A 267 8.08 -9.41 -5.01
CA LEU A 267 8.34 -9.32 -3.57
C LEU A 267 7.04 -9.34 -2.76
N VAL A 268 7.06 -9.95 -1.57
CA VAL A 268 5.91 -9.98 -0.66
C VAL A 268 6.18 -9.14 0.59
N LEU A 269 5.48 -8.01 0.75
CA LEU A 269 5.64 -7.05 1.85
C LEU A 269 4.32 -6.85 2.62
N PRO A 270 3.98 -7.69 3.61
CA PRO A 270 2.82 -7.44 4.47
C PRO A 270 2.93 -6.14 5.26
N GLY A 271 1.78 -5.58 5.65
CA GLY A 271 1.71 -4.50 6.63
C GLY A 271 2.05 -5.03 8.03
N ALA A 272 2.85 -4.29 8.78
CA ALA A 272 3.25 -4.65 10.13
C ALA A 272 3.06 -3.47 11.09
N GLU A 273 2.31 -3.73 12.16
CA GLU A 273 2.24 -2.85 13.31
C GLU A 273 3.31 -3.27 14.30
N ILE A 274 4.10 -2.31 14.77
CA ILE A 274 5.22 -2.56 15.66
C ILE A 274 5.07 -1.70 16.90
N TYR A 275 5.15 -2.36 18.06
CA TYR A 275 5.24 -1.70 19.36
C TYR A 275 6.50 -2.19 20.07
N VAL A 276 7.40 -1.26 20.37
CA VAL A 276 8.67 -1.50 21.05
C VAL A 276 8.59 -0.92 22.46
N GLY A 277 8.81 -1.78 23.45
CA GLY A 277 8.93 -1.42 24.85
C GLY A 277 10.32 -1.71 25.39
N ASP A 278 10.59 -1.26 26.62
CA ASP A 278 11.85 -1.58 27.32
C ASP A 278 11.90 -3.06 27.74
N THR A 279 10.73 -3.68 27.85
CA THR A 279 10.53 -5.13 28.04
C THR A 279 9.35 -5.59 27.17
N ASP A 280 9.20 -6.91 27.02
CA ASP A 280 8.05 -7.47 26.31
C ASP A 280 6.71 -7.09 26.94
N GLU A 281 6.62 -7.06 28.27
CA GLU A 281 5.39 -6.64 28.95
C GLU A 281 5.09 -5.16 28.73
N HIS A 282 6.11 -4.29 28.82
CA HIS A 282 5.94 -2.87 28.54
C HIS A 282 5.44 -2.65 27.09
N ALA A 283 5.95 -3.39 26.12
CA ALA A 283 5.46 -3.32 24.74
C ALA A 283 4.00 -3.73 24.60
N ARG A 284 3.56 -4.74 25.37
CA ARG A 284 2.15 -5.17 25.40
C ARG A 284 1.25 -4.18 26.11
N GLU A 285 1.75 -3.48 27.13
CA GLU A 285 1.03 -2.35 27.74
C GLU A 285 0.81 -1.23 26.75
N ILE A 286 1.84 -0.87 25.97
CA ILE A 286 1.76 0.13 24.89
C ILE A 286 0.72 -0.29 23.83
N GLU A 287 0.78 -1.52 23.33
CA GLU A 287 -0.18 -2.06 22.36
C GLU A 287 -1.62 -1.98 22.89
N ARG A 288 -1.86 -2.42 24.14
CA ARG A 288 -3.18 -2.36 24.78
C ARG A 288 -3.66 -0.91 24.95
N HIS A 289 -2.77 -0.01 25.34
CA HIS A 289 -3.09 1.40 25.54
C HIS A 289 -3.62 2.04 24.25
N TYR A 290 -2.87 1.93 23.16
CA TYR A 290 -3.29 2.51 21.87
C TYR A 290 -4.52 1.83 21.31
N HIS A 291 -4.61 0.50 21.41
CA HIS A 291 -5.81 -0.21 20.98
C HIS A 291 -7.06 0.25 21.74
N GLN A 292 -6.98 0.47 23.05
CA GLN A 292 -8.12 0.96 23.84
C GLN A 292 -8.56 2.37 23.43
N GLN A 293 -7.64 3.22 22.99
CA GLN A 293 -7.95 4.57 22.51
C GLN A 293 -8.71 4.54 21.18
N ASP A 294 -8.34 3.65 20.25
CA ASP A 294 -8.89 3.65 18.89
C ASP A 294 -10.14 2.77 18.70
N HIS A 295 -10.39 1.80 19.58
CA HIS A 295 -11.40 0.76 19.38
C HIS A 295 -12.56 0.80 20.40
N SER A 296 -13.08 2.00 20.67
CA SER A 296 -14.35 2.14 21.41
C SER A 296 -15.49 1.48 20.63
N PHE A 297 -16.50 0.96 21.33
CA PHE A 297 -17.64 0.31 20.67
C PHE A 297 -18.38 1.27 19.72
N GLU A 298 -18.57 2.51 20.15
CA GLU A 298 -19.28 3.55 19.37
C GLU A 298 -18.53 3.88 18.06
N LEU A 299 -17.20 3.98 18.10
CA LEU A 299 -16.39 4.19 16.90
C LEU A 299 -16.44 2.98 15.98
N ALA A 300 -16.25 1.78 16.56
CA ALA A 300 -16.28 0.53 15.80
C ALA A 300 -17.64 0.31 15.10
N LEU A 301 -18.76 0.64 15.75
CA LEU A 301 -20.09 0.55 15.16
C LEU A 301 -20.28 1.53 14.00
N LYS A 302 -19.80 2.78 14.13
CA LYS A 302 -19.86 3.79 13.06
C LYS A 302 -19.06 3.36 11.82
N GLU A 303 -17.90 2.75 12.02
CA GLU A 303 -17.07 2.24 10.92
C GLU A 303 -17.56 0.92 10.33
N PHE A 304 -18.35 0.15 11.09
CA PHE A 304 -18.74 -1.21 10.72
C PHE A 304 -19.39 -1.27 9.33
N GLY A 305 -20.19 -0.24 9.02
CA GLY A 305 -20.86 -0.05 7.75
C GLY A 305 -19.94 0.06 6.53
N ARG A 306 -18.67 0.43 6.69
CA ARG A 306 -17.74 0.66 5.57
C ARG A 306 -17.63 -0.55 4.64
N ASN A 307 -17.54 -1.76 5.20
CA ASN A 307 -17.48 -2.98 4.40
C ASN A 307 -18.77 -3.25 3.61
N PHE A 308 -19.88 -2.71 4.10
CA PHE A 308 -21.23 -2.83 3.56
C PHE A 308 -21.66 -1.54 2.83
N GLY A 309 -20.71 -0.84 2.19
CA GLY A 309 -21.04 0.35 1.40
C GLY A 309 -21.50 1.54 2.24
N TRP A 310 -20.96 1.68 3.47
CA TRP A 310 -21.37 2.70 4.45
C TRP A 310 -22.81 2.55 4.94
N HIS A 311 -23.36 1.33 4.91
CA HIS A 311 -24.66 1.03 5.51
C HIS A 311 -24.69 1.37 7.00
N ASP A 312 -25.73 2.07 7.44
CA ASP A 312 -25.86 2.49 8.83
C ASP A 312 -26.36 1.33 9.70
N PHE A 313 -25.47 0.70 10.45
CA PHE A 313 -25.86 -0.37 11.38
C PHE A 313 -26.44 0.15 12.71
N SER A 314 -26.35 1.44 13.00
CA SER A 314 -26.89 2.02 14.25
C SER A 314 -28.42 2.04 14.27
N GLN A 315 -29.06 1.85 13.12
CA GLN A 315 -30.52 1.74 13.00
C GLN A 315 -31.09 0.39 13.50
N TYR A 316 -30.24 -0.63 13.69
CA TYR A 316 -30.67 -1.96 14.11
C TYR A 316 -30.61 -2.13 15.63
N ASP A 317 -31.42 -3.07 16.14
CA ASP A 317 -31.26 -3.57 17.50
C ASP A 317 -29.93 -4.33 17.62
N LEU A 318 -29.03 -3.81 18.46
CA LEU A 318 -27.69 -4.36 18.68
C LEU A 318 -27.71 -5.78 19.26
N ASP A 319 -28.76 -6.13 19.99
CA ASP A 319 -28.88 -7.43 20.68
C ASP A 319 -29.68 -8.46 19.86
N ALA A 320 -30.23 -8.05 18.71
CA ALA A 320 -30.81 -8.95 17.71
C ALA A 320 -29.73 -9.69 16.88
N PRO A 321 -30.06 -10.84 16.26
CA PRO A 321 -29.15 -11.55 15.36
C PRO A 321 -28.57 -10.63 14.28
N PHE A 322 -27.33 -10.88 13.86
CA PHE A 322 -26.69 -10.13 12.80
C PHE A 322 -27.55 -10.12 11.51
N PRO A 323 -27.85 -8.94 10.92
CA PRO A 323 -28.72 -8.83 9.76
C PRO A 323 -27.99 -9.31 8.50
N GLN A 324 -28.15 -10.58 8.14
CA GLN A 324 -27.45 -11.24 7.03
C GLN A 324 -27.78 -10.61 5.67
N GLU A 325 -28.98 -10.06 5.53
CA GLU A 325 -29.46 -9.32 4.36
C GLU A 325 -28.62 -8.08 4.05
N SER A 326 -27.91 -7.52 5.03
CA SER A 326 -27.03 -6.36 4.84
C SER A 326 -25.90 -6.61 3.84
N LEU A 327 -25.58 -7.88 3.54
CA LEU A 327 -24.58 -8.25 2.53
C LEU A 327 -24.93 -7.73 1.13
N GLU A 328 -26.20 -7.44 0.86
CA GLU A 328 -26.62 -6.80 -0.40
C GLU A 328 -25.93 -5.45 -0.63
N HIS A 329 -25.75 -4.64 0.42
CA HIS A 329 -25.07 -3.34 0.33
C HIS A 329 -23.58 -3.43 0.01
N ALA A 330 -22.97 -4.62 0.19
CA ALA A 330 -21.55 -4.84 -0.05
C ALA A 330 -21.21 -5.20 -1.50
N ARG A 331 -22.20 -5.49 -2.37
CA ARG A 331 -21.99 -6.04 -3.73
C ARG A 331 -21.01 -5.20 -4.56
N SER A 332 -21.15 -3.88 -4.50
CA SER A 332 -20.29 -2.94 -5.21
C SER A 332 -19.24 -2.27 -4.29
N SER A 333 -18.94 -2.90 -3.15
CA SER A 333 -17.99 -2.40 -2.13
C SER A 333 -16.94 -3.48 -1.77
N PHE A 334 -16.49 -3.53 -0.51
CA PHE A 334 -15.58 -4.52 0.06
C PHE A 334 -16.25 -5.90 0.30
N PHE A 335 -16.89 -6.44 -0.74
CA PHE A 335 -17.71 -7.66 -0.69
C PHE A 335 -17.03 -8.83 0.02
N THR A 336 -15.75 -9.11 -0.31
CA THR A 336 -15.00 -10.23 0.29
C THR A 336 -14.92 -10.11 1.82
N ASN A 337 -14.69 -8.92 2.35
CA ASN A 337 -14.60 -8.72 3.80
C ASN A 337 -15.98 -8.71 4.46
N ALA A 338 -16.98 -8.09 3.83
CA ALA A 338 -18.37 -8.13 4.30
C ALA A 338 -18.90 -9.57 4.40
N LYS A 339 -18.63 -10.39 3.38
CA LYS A 339 -18.99 -11.81 3.37
C LYS A 339 -18.33 -12.58 4.52
N ARG A 340 -17.03 -12.35 4.75
CA ARG A 340 -16.30 -12.96 5.87
C ARG A 340 -16.93 -12.62 7.22
N ILE A 341 -17.33 -11.36 7.41
CA ILE A 341 -18.02 -10.91 8.64
C ILE A 341 -19.38 -11.60 8.79
N ALA A 342 -20.19 -11.61 7.72
CA ALA A 342 -21.52 -12.22 7.72
C ALA A 342 -21.49 -13.73 7.97
N ASP A 343 -20.60 -14.47 7.28
CA ASP A 343 -20.40 -15.90 7.47
C ASP A 343 -19.98 -16.22 8.91
N GLN A 344 -19.01 -15.46 9.46
CA GLN A 344 -18.57 -15.62 10.84
C GLN A 344 -19.70 -15.35 11.84
N ALA A 345 -20.48 -14.29 11.63
CA ALA A 345 -21.63 -14.00 12.48
C ALA A 345 -22.68 -15.10 12.44
N ARG A 346 -22.91 -15.71 11.27
CA ARG A 346 -23.82 -16.86 11.10
C ARG A 346 -23.29 -18.10 11.82
N GLU A 347 -22.02 -18.44 11.62
CA GLU A 347 -21.39 -19.63 12.20
C GLU A 347 -21.35 -19.58 13.73
N GLN A 348 -21.14 -18.40 14.30
CA GLN A 348 -21.05 -18.20 15.75
C GLN A 348 -22.37 -17.80 16.40
N GLY A 349 -23.43 -17.58 15.61
CA GLY A 349 -24.73 -17.11 16.11
C GLY A 349 -24.66 -15.72 16.75
N PHE A 350 -23.85 -14.81 16.21
CA PHE A 350 -23.64 -13.49 16.78
C PHE A 350 -24.86 -12.57 16.62
N SER A 351 -25.13 -11.78 17.66
CA SER A 351 -25.85 -10.51 17.53
C SER A 351 -25.02 -9.46 16.78
N LEU A 352 -25.64 -8.36 16.36
CA LEU A 352 -24.89 -7.23 15.78
C LEU A 352 -23.82 -6.69 16.75
N ARG A 353 -24.15 -6.54 18.05
CA ARG A 353 -23.19 -6.15 19.09
C ARG A 353 -22.01 -7.09 19.14
N GLN A 354 -22.25 -8.40 19.14
CA GLN A 354 -21.20 -9.41 19.21
C GLN A 354 -20.32 -9.40 17.95
N ALA A 355 -20.89 -9.16 16.77
CA ALA A 355 -20.11 -9.03 15.54
C ALA A 355 -19.17 -7.79 15.58
N VAL A 356 -19.65 -6.65 16.07
CA VAL A 356 -18.85 -5.43 16.26
C VAL A 356 -17.76 -5.65 17.32
N GLU A 357 -18.12 -6.22 18.47
CA GLU A 357 -17.21 -6.59 19.56
C GLU A 357 -16.11 -7.55 19.10
N PHE A 358 -16.48 -8.55 18.30
CA PHE A 358 -15.52 -9.50 17.75
C PHE A 358 -14.54 -8.83 16.77
N GLY A 359 -15.05 -7.91 15.95
CA GLY A 359 -14.25 -7.14 14.99
C GLY A 359 -13.23 -6.22 15.67
N ARG A 360 -13.62 -5.58 16.78
CA ARG A 360 -12.77 -4.62 17.52
C ARG A 360 -11.86 -5.27 18.57
N LYS A 361 -11.91 -6.59 18.77
CA LYS A 361 -11.10 -7.27 19.78
C LYS A 361 -9.62 -7.20 19.41
N LEU A 362 -8.78 -6.78 20.37
CA LEU A 362 -7.33 -6.80 20.21
C LEU A 362 -6.86 -8.22 19.87
N ARG A 363 -6.18 -8.34 18.75
CA ARG A 363 -5.43 -9.53 18.35
C ARG A 363 -3.96 -9.20 18.56
N PRO A 364 -3.29 -9.82 19.54
CA PRO A 364 -1.90 -9.52 19.85
C PRO A 364 -1.04 -9.58 18.58
N GLY A 365 -0.36 -8.48 18.26
CA GLY A 365 0.51 -8.37 17.11
C GLY A 365 1.73 -9.28 17.25
N ALA A 366 2.19 -9.79 16.11
CA ALA A 366 3.37 -10.65 16.03
C ALA A 366 4.69 -9.89 16.32
N PHE A 367 4.69 -8.57 16.13
CA PHE A 367 5.88 -7.71 16.22
C PHE A 367 5.77 -6.72 17.38
N VAL A 368 5.48 -7.24 18.57
CA VAL A 368 5.32 -6.46 19.80
C VAL A 368 6.19 -7.07 20.89
N GLY A 369 7.15 -6.30 21.41
CA GLY A 369 8.10 -6.76 22.42
C GLY A 369 9.23 -5.75 22.69
N SER A 370 10.30 -6.21 23.35
CA SER A 370 11.57 -5.47 23.35
C SER A 370 12.16 -5.36 21.94
N ALA A 371 13.14 -4.49 21.75
CA ALA A 371 13.82 -4.36 20.46
C ALA A 371 14.42 -5.69 19.97
N GLU A 372 14.98 -6.49 20.87
CA GLU A 372 15.52 -7.83 20.59
C GLU A 372 14.42 -8.81 20.17
N THR A 373 13.28 -8.81 20.87
CA THR A 373 12.13 -9.66 20.53
C THR A 373 11.57 -9.33 19.16
N VAL A 374 11.37 -8.04 18.86
CA VAL A 374 10.88 -7.59 17.54
C VAL A 374 11.88 -7.95 16.45
N ALA A 375 13.16 -7.66 16.62
CA ALA A 375 14.19 -7.99 15.64
C ALA A 375 14.30 -9.51 15.40
N ALA A 376 14.20 -10.31 16.46
CA ALA A 376 14.19 -11.78 16.35
C ALA A 376 12.96 -12.29 15.58
N LYS A 377 11.76 -11.77 15.86
CA LYS A 377 10.53 -12.16 15.15
C LYS A 377 10.52 -11.74 13.68
N MET A 378 11.00 -10.54 13.36
CA MET A 378 11.15 -10.11 11.97
C MET A 378 12.13 -11.01 11.20
N THR A 379 13.25 -11.38 11.85
CA THR A 379 14.24 -12.31 11.29
C THR A 379 13.62 -13.69 11.06
N GLU A 380 12.90 -14.23 12.04
CA GLU A 380 12.22 -15.53 11.96
C GLU A 380 11.27 -15.61 10.76
N TRP A 381 10.38 -14.61 10.58
CA TRP A 381 9.45 -14.56 9.46
C TRP A 381 10.17 -14.47 8.10
N PHE A 382 11.24 -13.68 8.04
CA PHE A 382 12.04 -13.50 6.82
C PHE A 382 12.80 -14.77 6.44
N GLU A 383 13.45 -15.43 7.39
CA GLU A 383 14.19 -16.68 7.18
C GLU A 383 13.25 -17.84 6.85
N ALA A 384 12.04 -17.85 7.42
CA ALA A 384 10.99 -18.81 7.12
C ALA A 384 10.39 -18.65 5.71
N ARG A 385 10.82 -17.66 4.90
CA ARG A 385 10.23 -17.35 3.58
C ARG A 385 8.71 -17.11 3.67
N ALA A 386 8.26 -16.47 4.75
CA ALA A 386 6.89 -16.00 4.86
C ALA A 386 6.68 -14.64 4.13
N LEU A 387 7.76 -13.90 3.92
CA LEU A 387 7.80 -12.56 3.32
C LEU A 387 9.20 -12.19 2.82
N ASP A 388 9.29 -11.10 2.07
CA ASP A 388 10.55 -10.48 1.64
C ASP A 388 10.86 -9.17 2.40
N GLY A 389 9.85 -8.60 3.06
CA GLY A 389 9.98 -7.35 3.80
C GLY A 389 8.70 -6.97 4.54
N PHE A 390 8.63 -5.74 5.00
CA PHE A 390 7.51 -5.22 5.78
C PHE A 390 7.17 -3.79 5.38
N ASN A 391 5.87 -3.48 5.30
CA ASN A 391 5.39 -2.10 5.33
C ASN A 391 5.04 -1.74 6.78
N ILE A 392 5.91 -0.99 7.44
CA ILE A 392 5.75 -0.59 8.84
C ILE A 392 4.76 0.57 8.91
N TYR A 393 3.71 0.41 9.72
CA TYR A 393 2.79 1.50 10.05
C TYR A 393 3.48 2.54 10.94
N ILE A 394 3.73 3.72 10.37
CA ILE A 394 4.27 4.89 11.06
C ILE A 394 3.08 5.66 11.65
N GLY A 395 2.73 5.32 12.88
CA GLY A 395 1.70 6.00 13.68
C GLY A 395 2.31 6.94 14.70
N HIS A 396 2.65 6.40 15.87
CA HIS A 396 3.17 7.17 17.00
C HIS A 396 4.65 7.53 16.81
N PRO A 397 5.05 8.83 16.84
CA PRO A 397 6.43 9.25 16.61
C PRO A 397 7.46 8.57 17.53
N GLY A 398 7.12 8.41 18.82
CA GLY A 398 7.96 7.70 19.78
C GLY A 398 8.22 6.24 19.41
N GLN A 399 7.23 5.54 18.87
CA GLN A 399 7.38 4.14 18.41
C GLN A 399 8.24 4.06 17.16
N PHE A 400 8.10 5.00 16.22
CA PHE A 400 8.95 5.04 15.04
C PHE A 400 10.42 5.31 15.39
N ARG A 401 10.68 6.23 16.34
CA ARG A 401 12.05 6.45 16.86
C ARG A 401 12.61 5.19 17.52
N ARG A 402 11.84 4.49 18.36
CA ARG A 402 12.29 3.22 18.96
C ARG A 402 12.61 2.18 17.89
N PHE A 403 11.77 2.02 16.87
CA PHE A 403 12.03 1.08 15.78
C PHE A 403 13.35 1.43 15.04
N THR A 404 13.49 2.68 14.60
CA THR A 404 14.66 3.11 13.80
C THR A 404 15.96 3.11 14.62
N GLN A 405 15.91 3.41 15.91
CA GLN A 405 17.11 3.53 16.75
C GLN A 405 17.48 2.24 17.50
N GLN A 406 16.52 1.32 17.72
CA GLN A 406 16.74 0.12 18.52
C GLN A 406 16.59 -1.17 17.71
N VAL A 407 15.57 -1.28 16.85
CA VAL A 407 15.32 -2.51 16.07
C VAL A 407 16.19 -2.59 14.82
N VAL A 408 16.28 -1.50 14.05
CA VAL A 408 17.07 -1.46 12.80
C VAL A 408 18.54 -1.85 13.02
N PRO A 409 19.27 -1.32 14.03
CA PRO A 409 20.64 -1.76 14.30
C PRO A 409 20.76 -3.26 14.59
N LEU A 410 19.82 -3.84 15.34
CA LEU A 410 19.81 -5.28 15.62
C LEU A 410 19.59 -6.11 14.34
N LEU A 411 18.75 -5.65 13.41
CA LEU A 411 18.60 -6.30 12.10
C LEU A 411 19.87 -6.21 11.24
N GLN A 412 20.62 -5.11 11.37
CA GLN A 412 21.92 -4.93 10.71
C GLN A 412 22.99 -5.84 11.30
N GLU A 413 23.08 -5.94 12.63
CA GLU A 413 23.99 -6.85 13.34
C GLU A 413 23.72 -8.32 12.99
N ARG A 414 22.46 -8.69 12.83
CA ARG A 414 22.03 -10.02 12.35
C ARG A 414 22.33 -10.26 10.87
N GLY A 415 22.75 -9.24 10.13
CA GLY A 415 23.07 -9.33 8.71
C GLY A 415 21.87 -9.53 7.79
N VAL A 416 20.63 -9.37 8.28
CA VAL A 416 19.39 -9.49 7.49
C VAL A 416 18.91 -8.15 6.95
N TYR A 417 19.48 -7.04 7.39
CA TYR A 417 19.20 -5.70 6.86
C TYR A 417 20.46 -5.03 6.32
N ARG A 418 20.27 -4.03 5.46
CA ARG A 418 21.35 -3.30 4.81
C ARG A 418 21.99 -2.27 5.76
N THR A 419 23.25 -1.93 5.51
CA THR A 419 23.97 -0.85 6.23
C THR A 419 24.23 0.38 5.38
N ALA A 420 23.94 0.33 4.08
CA ALA A 420 23.95 1.45 3.15
C ALA A 420 22.98 1.18 1.99
N TYR A 421 22.63 2.21 1.22
CA TYR A 421 21.95 2.03 -0.07
C TYR A 421 22.94 1.50 -1.12
N GLU A 422 22.56 0.41 -1.78
CA GLU A 422 23.38 -0.25 -2.81
C GLU A 422 23.12 0.32 -4.22
N GLY A 423 22.07 1.14 -4.37
CA GLY A 423 21.67 1.75 -5.64
C GLY A 423 20.98 3.11 -5.45
N SER A 424 20.57 3.69 -6.57
CA SER A 424 19.96 5.04 -6.63
C SER A 424 18.48 5.02 -7.00
N THR A 425 18.02 3.91 -7.56
CA THR A 425 16.63 3.71 -7.98
C THR A 425 15.85 2.84 -7.01
N LEU A 426 14.51 2.91 -7.07
CA LEU A 426 13.66 2.05 -6.26
C LEU A 426 13.81 0.57 -6.67
N ARG A 427 13.92 0.27 -7.97
CA ARG A 427 14.20 -1.09 -8.45
C ARG A 427 15.51 -1.65 -7.88
N GLU A 428 16.61 -0.90 -7.96
CA GLU A 428 17.89 -1.33 -7.37
C GLU A 428 17.79 -1.56 -5.86
N SER A 429 17.13 -0.64 -5.12
CA SER A 429 16.93 -0.79 -3.67
C SER A 429 16.19 -2.07 -3.32
N LEU A 430 15.18 -2.42 -4.13
CA LEU A 430 14.38 -3.63 -3.95
C LEU A 430 15.04 -4.90 -4.51
N GLY A 431 16.12 -4.78 -5.29
CA GLY A 431 16.76 -5.92 -5.97
C GLY A 431 15.97 -6.40 -7.19
N LEU A 432 15.22 -5.50 -7.83
CA LEU A 432 14.42 -5.75 -9.02
C LEU A 432 15.18 -5.40 -10.29
N ALA A 433 14.93 -6.15 -11.36
CA ALA A 433 15.45 -5.87 -12.69
C ALA A 433 14.85 -4.58 -13.26
N ILE A 434 15.68 -3.81 -13.96
CA ILE A 434 15.24 -2.67 -14.78
C ILE A 434 14.46 -3.23 -15.99
N GLN A 435 13.25 -2.74 -16.17
CA GLN A 435 12.33 -3.11 -17.25
C GLN A 435 12.36 -2.08 -18.36
#